data_AF-A0A926V4J0-F1
#
_entry.id   AF-A0A926V4J0-F1
#
_cell.length_a   1.000
_cell.length_b   1.000
_cell.length_c   1.000
_cell.angle_alpha   90.00
_cell.angle_beta   90.00
_cell.angle_gamma   90.00
#
_symmetry.space_group_name_H-M   'P 1'
#
loop_
_entity.id
_entity.type
_entity.pdbx_description
1 polymer ?
#
loop_
_entity_poly.entity_id
_entity_poly.type
_entity_poly.pdbx_seq_one_letter_code
_entity_poly.pdbx_strand_id
1 'polypeptide(L)'
;MIDSDNSSAKKWTWNIPSLLQQAPVKHGLLSAGMLLAALIAGNVLNVQAERVAQRWTQGLKYADASSFTPNSASSTDNDKPSSTTNDKANLNLYLNSFKNSTPAERDRIQVQLAQIERRARAYARISIFFYTRLFAAIALASATGIVTAVSLFYISKVGWDKANNYVINIFVISSSITIFVGAFPIIFQQENNVTNNARLYMSYLDLENQILTALATQKNDQGQLIDLRTIMVSTDQKMAELNVESIGFDPDAIPRSADIFQQLESGQ
;
A
#
# COMPACT_ATOMS: atom_id res chain seq x y z
N MET A 1 -72.85 20.69 -25.71
CA MET A 1 -72.08 21.78 -25.09
C MET A 1 -70.97 21.12 -24.28
N ILE A 2 -69.80 20.98 -24.90
CA ILE A 2 -68.63 20.29 -24.33
C ILE A 2 -67.56 21.37 -24.24
N ASP A 3 -67.32 21.87 -23.03
CA ASP A 3 -66.23 22.80 -22.75
C ASP A 3 -64.90 22.04 -22.77
N SER A 4 -64.06 22.35 -23.75
CA SER A 4 -62.68 21.86 -23.78
C SER A 4 -61.84 22.73 -22.84
N ASP A 5 -61.55 22.20 -21.66
CA ASP A 5 -60.70 22.84 -20.67
C ASP A 5 -59.24 22.83 -21.15
N ASN A 6 -58.79 23.97 -21.65
CA ASN A 6 -57.45 24.17 -22.18
C ASN A 6 -56.48 24.40 -21.00
N SER A 7 -56.06 23.29 -20.39
CA SER A 7 -55.02 23.22 -19.38
C SER A 7 -53.70 23.79 -19.93
N SER A 8 -53.49 25.08 -19.67
CA SER A 8 -52.25 25.79 -19.91
C SER A 8 -51.14 25.20 -19.04
N ALA A 9 -50.38 24.27 -19.62
CA ALA A 9 -49.15 23.74 -19.04
C ALA A 9 -48.19 24.91 -18.73
N LYS A 10 -48.13 25.32 -17.46
CA LYS A 10 -47.09 26.22 -16.94
C LYS A 10 -45.74 25.55 -17.19
N LYS A 11 -45.06 25.97 -18.28
CA LYS A 11 -43.67 25.61 -18.54
C LYS A 11 -42.83 26.17 -17.39
N TRP A 12 -42.52 25.29 -16.45
CA TRP A 12 -41.66 25.58 -15.32
C TRP A 12 -40.22 25.62 -15.84
N THR A 13 -39.83 26.76 -16.40
CA THR A 13 -38.46 26.99 -16.86
C THR A 13 -37.60 27.23 -15.63
N TRP A 14 -36.92 26.19 -15.17
CA TRP A 14 -35.84 26.31 -14.20
C TRP A 14 -34.78 27.25 -14.76
N ASN A 15 -34.72 28.48 -14.25
CA ASN A 15 -33.67 29.44 -14.61
C ASN A 15 -32.41 29.08 -13.81
N ILE A 16 -31.75 27.99 -14.21
CA ILE A 16 -30.50 27.47 -13.64
C ILE A 16 -29.39 28.55 -13.47
N PRO A 17 -29.26 29.59 -14.33
CA PRO A 17 -28.18 30.56 -14.19
C PRO A 17 -28.20 31.39 -12.90
N SER A 18 -29.37 31.69 -12.32
CA SER A 18 -29.46 32.54 -11.13
C SER A 18 -29.10 31.80 -9.83
N LEU A 19 -29.37 30.49 -9.77
CA LEU A 19 -28.99 29.64 -8.63
C LEU A 19 -27.47 29.49 -8.52
N LEU A 20 -26.76 29.36 -9.65
CA LEU A 20 -25.29 29.24 -9.66
C LEU A 20 -24.55 30.53 -9.24
N GLN A 21 -25.24 31.67 -9.21
CA GLN A 21 -24.64 32.95 -8.83
C GLN A 21 -24.65 33.21 -7.32
N GLN A 22 -25.44 32.45 -6.55
CA GLN A 22 -25.49 32.60 -5.10
C GLN A 22 -24.12 32.30 -4.48
N ALA A 23 -23.62 33.18 -3.61
CA ALA A 23 -22.35 33.03 -2.91
C ALA A 23 -22.13 31.62 -2.28
N PRO A 24 -23.10 31.01 -1.57
CA PRO A 24 -22.91 29.67 -1.00
C PRO A 24 -22.63 28.61 -2.08
N VAL A 25 -23.28 28.72 -3.25
CA VAL A 25 -23.09 27.78 -4.36
C VAL A 25 -21.67 27.90 -4.93
N LYS A 26 -21.14 29.12 -5.04
CA LYS A 26 -19.76 29.36 -5.51
C LYS A 26 -18.71 28.77 -4.55
N HIS A 27 -18.90 28.95 -3.24
CA HIS A 27 -18.00 28.37 -2.24
C HIS A 27 -18.08 26.84 -2.22
N GLY A 28 -19.28 26.27 -2.29
CA GLY A 28 -19.47 24.83 -2.40
C GLY A 28 -18.80 24.22 -3.63
N LEU A 29 -18.94 24.86 -4.80
CA LEU A 29 -18.27 24.44 -6.02
C LEU A 29 -16.74 24.52 -5.93
N LEU A 30 -16.21 25.56 -5.29
CA LEU A 30 -14.77 25.67 -5.06
C LEU A 30 -14.26 24.53 -4.16
N SER A 31 -14.95 24.25 -3.05
CA SER A 31 -14.57 23.17 -2.14
C SER A 31 -14.62 21.81 -2.83
N ALA A 32 -15.68 21.55 -3.60
CA ALA A 32 -15.80 20.33 -4.39
C ALA A 32 -14.66 20.21 -5.42
N GLY A 33 -14.32 21.31 -6.09
CA GLY A 33 -13.20 21.37 -7.04
C GLY A 33 -11.85 21.08 -6.38
N MET A 34 -11.60 21.63 -5.19
CA MET A 34 -10.37 21.37 -4.45
C MET A 34 -10.26 19.91 -3.99
N LEU A 35 -11.36 19.33 -3.50
CA LEU A 35 -11.40 17.92 -3.12
C LEU A 35 -11.13 17.02 -4.33
N LEU A 36 -11.76 17.31 -5.48
CA LEU A 36 -11.50 16.58 -6.72
C LEU A 36 -10.04 16.71 -7.16
N ALA A 37 -9.46 17.91 -7.10
CA ALA A 37 -8.06 18.15 -7.40
C ALA A 37 -7.13 17.35 -6.48
N ALA A 38 -7.42 17.29 -5.18
CA ALA A 38 -6.66 16.49 -4.23
C ALA A 38 -6.76 14.99 -4.51
N LEU A 39 -7.93 14.48 -4.90
CA LEU A 39 -8.12 13.09 -5.33
C LEU A 39 -7.31 12.77 -6.58
N ILE A 40 -7.33 13.66 -7.58
CA ILE A 40 -6.54 13.50 -8.80
C ILE A 40 -5.04 13.51 -8.46
N ALA A 41 -4.59 14.48 -7.65
CA ALA A 41 -3.20 14.56 -7.21
C ALA A 41 -2.76 13.31 -6.44
N GLY A 42 -3.61 12.78 -5.55
CA GLY A 42 -3.35 11.53 -4.83
C GLY A 42 -3.17 10.34 -5.77
N ASN A 43 -3.99 10.22 -6.81
CA ASN A 43 -3.83 9.16 -7.83
C ASN A 43 -2.53 9.32 -8.62
N VAL A 44 -2.18 10.54 -9.04
CA VAL A 44 -0.92 10.82 -9.74
C VAL A 44 0.28 10.47 -8.85
N LEU A 45 0.25 10.88 -7.57
CA LEU A 45 1.30 10.56 -6.60
C LEU A 45 1.41 9.06 -6.37
N ASN A 46 0.30 8.32 -6.33
CA ASN A 46 0.30 6.86 -6.22
C ASN A 46 0.99 6.19 -7.43
N VAL A 47 0.73 6.66 -8.65
CA VAL A 47 1.41 6.17 -9.86
C VAL A 47 2.92 6.47 -9.83
N GLN A 48 3.32 7.66 -9.37
CA GLN A 48 4.74 8.00 -9.25
C GLN A 48 5.42 7.19 -8.15
N ALA A 49 4.75 6.98 -7.01
CA ALA A 49 5.22 6.15 -5.92
C ALA A 49 5.45 4.71 -6.39
N GLU A 50 4.55 4.17 -7.21
CA GLU A 50 4.71 2.83 -7.79
C GLU A 50 5.95 2.75 -8.68
N ARG A 51 6.22 3.76 -9.53
CA ARG A 51 7.44 3.80 -10.35
C ARG A 51 8.71 3.86 -9.51
N VAL A 52 8.70 4.62 -8.42
CA VAL A 52 9.83 4.70 -7.48
C VAL A 52 10.01 3.35 -6.78
N ALA A 53 8.93 2.72 -6.33
CA ALA A 53 8.97 1.40 -5.72
C ALA A 53 9.51 0.35 -6.68
N GLN A 54 9.05 0.33 -7.94
CA GLN A 54 9.54 -0.57 -8.98
C GLN A 54 11.05 -0.44 -9.21
N ARG A 55 11.58 0.80 -9.27
CA ARG A 55 13.01 1.04 -9.40
C ARG A 55 13.80 0.54 -8.19
N TRP A 56 13.28 0.76 -6.99
CA TRP A 56 13.89 0.28 -5.76
C TRP A 56 13.91 -1.25 -5.69
N THR A 57 12.87 -1.91 -6.21
CA THR A 57 12.78 -3.36 -6.24
C THR A 57 13.50 -4.02 -7.41
N GLN A 58 14.03 -3.24 -8.35
CA GLN A 58 14.71 -3.77 -9.52
C GLN A 58 15.94 -4.57 -9.06
N GLY A 59 16.02 -5.84 -9.46
CA GLY A 59 17.11 -6.74 -9.05
C GLY A 59 16.92 -7.46 -7.72
N LEU A 60 15.84 -7.20 -6.99
CA LEU A 60 15.46 -8.03 -5.84
C LEU A 60 14.88 -9.37 -6.32
N LYS A 61 15.43 -10.48 -5.79
CA LYS A 61 14.94 -11.83 -6.07
C LYS A 61 13.46 -11.91 -5.65
N TYR A 62 12.57 -12.27 -6.58
CA TYR A 62 11.11 -12.32 -6.42
C TYR A 62 10.34 -10.99 -6.38
N ALA A 63 11.02 -9.84 -6.44
CA ALA A 63 10.31 -8.55 -6.53
C ALA A 63 10.01 -8.13 -7.98
N ASP A 64 10.84 -8.58 -8.93
CA ASP A 64 10.66 -8.39 -10.38
C ASP A 64 9.57 -9.31 -10.95
N ALA A 65 8.33 -9.12 -10.51
CA ALA A 65 7.15 -9.67 -11.17
C ALA A 65 6.40 -8.50 -11.82
N SER A 66 6.57 -8.36 -13.12
CA SER A 66 5.90 -7.45 -14.05
C SER A 66 4.37 -7.61 -14.13
N SER A 67 3.69 -7.91 -13.01
CA SER A 67 2.26 -8.19 -12.92
C SER A 67 1.63 -7.50 -11.70
N PHE A 68 1.93 -6.21 -11.49
CA PHE A 68 1.20 -5.38 -10.52
C PHE A 68 -0.01 -4.67 -11.14
N THR A 69 -0.27 -4.87 -12.43
CA THR A 69 -1.51 -4.41 -13.07
C THR A 69 -2.64 -5.41 -12.81
N PRO A 70 -3.66 -5.09 -11.97
CA PRO A 70 -4.80 -5.97 -11.74
C PRO A 70 -5.65 -6.24 -13.01
N ASN A 71 -5.36 -5.56 -14.13
CA ASN A 71 -6.10 -5.66 -15.40
C ASN A 71 -5.34 -6.33 -16.56
N SER A 72 -4.13 -6.85 -16.38
CA SER A 72 -3.45 -7.60 -17.46
C SER A 72 -3.86 -9.08 -17.44
N ALA A 73 -5.15 -9.35 -17.65
CA ALA A 73 -5.68 -10.69 -17.90
C ALA A 73 -5.47 -11.10 -19.37
N SER A 74 -4.27 -10.94 -19.91
CA SER A 74 -3.83 -11.60 -21.14
C SER A 74 -2.35 -11.36 -21.38
N SER A 75 -1.50 -12.23 -20.84
CA SER A 75 -0.20 -12.47 -21.45
C SER A 75 0.07 -13.95 -21.36
N THR A 76 -0.08 -14.61 -22.50
CA THR A 76 0.50 -15.89 -22.84
C THR A 76 1.95 -15.93 -22.36
N ASP A 77 2.15 -16.74 -21.33
CA ASP A 77 3.30 -16.77 -20.42
C ASP A 77 4.46 -17.57 -21.02
N ASN A 78 4.99 -17.13 -22.18
CA ASN A 78 5.99 -17.90 -22.94
C ASN A 78 7.39 -17.26 -23.10
N ASP A 79 7.60 -15.98 -22.74
CA ASP A 79 8.84 -15.27 -23.12
C ASP A 79 9.69 -14.69 -21.97
N LYS A 80 9.62 -15.26 -20.76
CA LYS A 80 10.69 -15.04 -19.76
C LYS A 80 11.47 -16.34 -19.53
N PRO A 81 12.49 -16.65 -20.36
CA PRO A 81 13.29 -17.84 -20.18
C PRO A 81 14.24 -17.69 -18.98
N SER A 82 14.28 -18.74 -18.14
CA SER A 82 15.51 -19.48 -17.80
C SER A 82 16.32 -19.20 -16.50
N SER A 83 15.76 -18.65 -15.42
CA SER A 83 16.35 -18.96 -14.09
C SER A 83 15.79 -20.29 -13.56
N THR A 84 14.47 -20.46 -13.59
CA THR A 84 13.78 -21.58 -12.96
C THR A 84 14.12 -22.97 -13.54
N THR A 85 14.43 -23.09 -14.83
CA THR A 85 14.82 -24.39 -15.42
C THR A 85 16.20 -24.84 -14.95
N ASN A 86 17.17 -23.91 -14.92
CA ASN A 86 18.53 -24.19 -14.44
C ASN A 86 18.53 -24.38 -12.91
N ASP A 87 17.75 -23.58 -12.19
CA ASP A 87 17.61 -23.67 -10.73
C ASP A 87 17.02 -25.03 -10.32
N LYS A 88 15.98 -25.51 -11.01
CA LYS A 88 15.39 -26.85 -10.77
C LYS A 88 16.35 -27.99 -11.12
N ALA A 89 17.10 -27.87 -12.21
CA ALA A 89 18.09 -28.87 -12.59
C ALA A 89 19.21 -28.96 -11.53
N ASN A 90 19.73 -27.81 -11.08
CA ASN A 90 20.73 -27.73 -10.02
C ASN A 90 20.21 -28.28 -8.69
N LEU A 91 18.96 -27.97 -8.32
CA LEU A 91 18.33 -28.50 -7.12
C LEU A 91 18.26 -30.03 -7.15
N ASN A 92 17.87 -30.62 -8.29
CA ASN A 92 17.85 -32.07 -8.44
C ASN A 92 19.25 -32.69 -8.32
N LEU A 93 20.29 -32.02 -8.84
CA LEU A 93 21.68 -32.45 -8.66
C LEU A 93 22.08 -32.49 -7.18
N TYR A 94 21.75 -31.43 -6.41
CA TYR A 94 22.04 -31.38 -4.98
C TYR A 94 21.28 -32.46 -4.20
N LEU A 95 19.98 -32.63 -4.48
CA LEU A 95 19.15 -33.65 -3.81
C LEU A 95 19.65 -35.08 -4.09
N ASN A 96 20.11 -35.36 -5.31
CA ASN A 96 20.66 -36.67 -5.69
C ASN A 96 22.02 -36.97 -5.01
N SER A 97 22.72 -35.96 -4.49
CA SER A 97 23.99 -36.16 -3.78
C SER A 97 23.82 -36.81 -2.39
N PHE A 98 22.60 -36.78 -1.82
CA PHE A 98 22.28 -37.42 -0.54
C PHE A 98 21.99 -38.91 -0.74
N LYS A 99 22.99 -39.77 -0.50
CA LYS A 99 22.92 -41.24 -0.75
C LYS A 99 21.75 -41.96 -0.07
N ASN A 100 21.30 -41.48 1.08
CA ASN A 100 20.25 -42.12 1.90
C ASN A 100 18.90 -41.39 1.83
N SER A 101 18.72 -40.46 0.90
CA SER A 101 17.46 -39.69 0.78
C SER A 101 16.38 -40.49 0.05
N THR A 102 15.19 -40.53 0.62
CA THR A 102 14.01 -41.10 -0.03
C THR A 102 13.41 -40.13 -1.06
N PRO A 103 12.67 -40.61 -2.08
CA PRO A 103 11.97 -39.72 -3.02
C PRO A 103 11.00 -38.76 -2.32
N ALA A 104 10.34 -39.21 -1.25
CA ALA A 104 9.40 -38.39 -0.48
C ALA A 104 10.10 -37.24 0.27
N GLU A 105 11.29 -37.46 0.83
CA GLU A 105 12.07 -36.40 1.49
C GLU A 105 12.54 -35.34 0.47
N ARG A 106 12.92 -35.76 -0.75
CA ARG A 106 13.29 -34.85 -1.84
C ARG A 106 12.11 -33.99 -2.28
N ASP A 107 10.96 -34.61 -2.50
CA ASP A 107 9.72 -33.91 -2.86
C ASP A 107 9.33 -32.89 -1.79
N ARG A 108 9.42 -33.29 -0.51
CA ARG A 108 9.12 -32.40 0.62
C ARG A 108 10.00 -31.15 0.65
N ILE A 109 11.30 -31.26 0.40
CA ILE A 109 12.20 -30.09 0.32
C ILE A 109 11.83 -29.16 -0.84
N GLN A 110 11.47 -29.72 -2.00
CA GLN A 110 11.02 -28.91 -3.13
C GLN A 110 9.74 -28.14 -2.79
N VAL A 111 8.79 -28.78 -2.12
CA VAL A 111 7.57 -28.14 -1.63
C VAL A 111 7.89 -27.03 -0.62
N GLN A 112 8.82 -27.25 0.32
CA GLN A 112 9.24 -26.23 1.30
C GLN A 112 9.89 -25.02 0.60
N LEU A 113 10.80 -25.24 -0.35
CA LEU A 113 11.42 -24.16 -1.13
C LEU A 113 10.38 -23.36 -1.92
N ALA A 114 9.42 -24.02 -2.57
CA ALA A 114 8.33 -23.34 -3.27
C ALA A 114 7.44 -22.52 -2.32
N GLN A 115 7.21 -23.02 -1.09
CA GLN A 115 6.48 -22.26 -0.07
C GLN A 115 7.25 -21.04 0.41
N ILE A 116 8.57 -21.16 0.62
CA ILE A 116 9.46 -20.06 0.98
C ILE A 116 9.45 -18.98 -0.10
N GLU A 117 9.63 -19.35 -1.37
CA GLU A 117 9.54 -18.43 -2.50
C GLU A 117 8.20 -17.69 -2.52
N ARG A 118 7.09 -18.43 -2.41
CA ARG A 118 5.75 -17.85 -2.45
C ARG A 118 5.53 -16.86 -1.31
N ARG A 119 6.01 -17.17 -0.10
CA ARG A 119 5.91 -16.30 1.07
C ARG A 119 6.82 -15.07 0.92
N ALA A 120 8.06 -15.23 0.48
CA ALA A 120 8.97 -14.12 0.18
C ALA A 120 8.32 -13.14 -0.80
N ARG A 121 7.77 -13.65 -1.91
CA ARG A 121 7.07 -12.85 -2.92
C ARG A 121 5.87 -12.10 -2.33
N ALA A 122 5.09 -12.74 -1.46
CA ALA A 122 3.96 -12.11 -0.79
C ALA A 122 4.41 -10.97 0.12
N TYR A 123 5.45 -11.16 0.94
CA TYR A 123 5.97 -10.13 1.83
C TYR A 123 6.61 -8.95 1.08
N ALA A 124 7.34 -9.21 -0.01
CA ALA A 124 7.83 -8.16 -0.90
C ALA A 124 6.67 -7.33 -1.47
N ARG A 125 5.62 -8.00 -1.97
CA ARG A 125 4.41 -7.35 -2.49
C ARG A 125 3.72 -6.48 -1.45
N ILE A 126 3.55 -6.99 -0.23
CA ILE A 126 2.90 -6.25 0.85
C ILE A 126 3.75 -5.04 1.23
N SER A 127 5.07 -5.17 1.33
CA SER A 127 5.98 -4.05 1.62
C SER A 127 5.89 -2.95 0.56
N ILE A 128 5.92 -3.30 -0.73
CA ILE A 128 5.76 -2.35 -1.85
C ILE A 128 4.41 -1.61 -1.76
N PHE A 129 3.35 -2.33 -1.44
CA PHE A 129 1.99 -1.79 -1.33
C PHE A 129 1.87 -0.75 -0.21
N PHE A 130 2.44 -1.02 0.97
CA PHE A 130 2.46 -0.08 2.09
C PHE A 130 3.40 1.11 1.79
N TYR A 131 4.56 0.86 1.18
CA TYR A 131 5.52 1.92 0.82
C TYR A 131 4.91 2.93 -0.17
N THR A 132 4.22 2.42 -1.21
CA THR A 132 3.58 3.25 -2.24
C THR A 132 2.54 4.20 -1.61
N ARG A 133 1.71 3.68 -0.68
CA ARG A 133 0.71 4.49 0.02
C ARG A 133 1.33 5.48 1.00
N LEU A 134 2.33 5.04 1.75
CA LEU A 134 3.06 5.89 2.69
C LEU A 134 3.65 7.11 1.97
N PHE A 135 4.34 6.87 0.85
CA PHE A 135 4.91 7.96 0.04
C PHE A 135 3.84 8.90 -0.50
N ALA A 136 2.75 8.35 -1.09
CA ALA A 136 1.68 9.17 -1.64
C ALA A 136 1.00 10.03 -0.56
N ALA A 137 0.76 9.47 0.63
CA ALA A 137 0.17 10.19 1.76
C ALA A 137 1.09 11.32 2.24
N ILE A 138 2.37 11.04 2.49
CA ILE A 138 3.35 12.06 2.93
C ILE A 138 3.47 13.19 1.90
N ALA A 139 3.59 12.84 0.61
CA ALA A 139 3.71 13.84 -0.46
C ALA A 139 2.46 14.72 -0.57
N LEU A 140 1.26 14.12 -0.52
CA LEU A 140 0.00 14.87 -0.60
C LEU A 140 -0.19 15.76 0.63
N ALA A 141 0.02 15.22 1.84
CA ALA A 141 -0.08 15.99 3.09
C ALA A 141 0.92 17.15 3.13
N SER A 142 2.15 16.94 2.63
CA SER A 142 3.15 18.01 2.55
C SER A 142 2.73 19.11 1.58
N ALA A 143 2.23 18.74 0.39
CA ALA A 143 1.77 19.70 -0.61
C ALA A 143 0.58 20.52 -0.11
N THR A 144 -0.43 19.88 0.48
CA THR A 144 -1.59 20.58 1.04
C THR A 144 -1.20 21.40 2.27
N GLY A 145 -0.26 20.91 3.09
CA GLY A 145 0.26 21.64 4.24
C GLY A 145 0.93 22.96 3.87
N ILE A 146 1.67 23.00 2.75
CA ILE A 146 2.24 24.26 2.23
C ILE A 146 1.12 25.23 1.83
N VAL A 147 0.10 24.76 1.12
CA VAL A 147 -1.06 25.60 0.74
C VAL A 147 -1.79 26.14 1.98
N THR A 148 -1.98 25.28 2.99
CA THR A 148 -2.57 25.66 4.27
C THR A 148 -1.73 26.73 4.97
N ALA A 149 -0.40 26.55 5.06
CA ALA A 149 0.49 27.49 5.73
C ALA A 149 0.52 28.87 5.04
N VAL A 150 0.56 28.90 3.71
CA VAL A 150 0.50 30.17 2.94
C VAL A 150 -0.83 30.87 3.14
N SER A 151 -1.94 30.13 3.10
CA SER A 151 -3.28 30.69 3.30
C SER A 151 -3.43 31.24 4.72
N LEU A 152 -2.97 30.49 5.73
CA LEU A 152 -2.97 30.91 7.12
C LEU A 152 -2.14 32.18 7.32
N PHE A 153 -0.93 32.24 6.75
CA PHE A 153 -0.07 33.42 6.83
C PHE A 153 -0.76 34.67 6.26
N TYR A 154 -1.43 34.54 5.11
CA TYR A 154 -2.20 35.63 4.52
C TYR A 154 -3.36 36.07 5.42
N ILE A 155 -4.16 35.11 5.94
CA ILE A 155 -5.27 35.39 6.85
C ILE A 155 -4.76 36.08 8.12
N SER A 156 -3.65 35.63 8.70
CA SER A 156 -3.05 36.23 9.89
C SER A 156 -2.58 37.67 9.66
N LYS A 157 -2.13 38.00 8.45
CA LYS A 157 -1.70 39.37 8.11
C LYS A 157 -2.87 40.32 7.87
N VAL A 158 -3.95 39.86 7.22
CA VAL A 158 -5.11 40.70 6.87
C VAL A 158 -6.14 40.77 8.00
N GLY A 159 -6.21 39.72 8.83
CA GLY A 159 -7.27 39.48 9.80
C GLY A 159 -8.42 38.67 9.19
N TRP A 160 -9.05 37.83 10.02
CA TRP A 160 -10.12 36.91 9.60
C TRP A 160 -11.31 37.64 8.97
N ASP A 161 -11.75 38.75 9.56
CA ASP A 161 -12.93 39.49 9.09
C ASP A 161 -12.74 40.19 7.75
N LYS A 162 -11.48 40.48 7.40
CA LYS A 162 -11.12 41.23 6.18
C LYS A 162 -10.53 40.33 5.09
N ALA A 163 -10.21 39.09 5.42
CA ALA A 163 -9.66 38.15 4.45
C ALA A 163 -10.72 37.76 3.42
N ASN A 164 -10.28 37.49 2.20
CA ASN A 164 -11.16 37.02 1.15
C ASN A 164 -11.74 35.64 1.53
N ASN A 165 -13.07 35.49 1.52
CA ASN A 165 -13.77 34.24 1.83
C ASN A 165 -13.25 33.03 1.03
N TYR A 166 -12.74 33.24 -0.19
CA TYR A 166 -12.12 32.16 -0.96
C TYR A 166 -10.82 31.65 -0.33
N VAL A 167 -9.97 32.54 0.22
CA VAL A 167 -8.72 32.16 0.89
C VAL A 167 -9.02 31.43 2.20
N ILE A 168 -10.03 31.89 2.94
CA ILE A 168 -10.52 31.20 4.15
C ILE A 168 -10.99 29.78 3.79
N ASN A 169 -11.78 29.64 2.72
CA ASN A 169 -12.26 28.33 2.28
C ASN A 169 -11.11 27.40 1.85
N ILE A 170 -10.13 27.93 1.09
CA ILE A 170 -8.92 27.17 0.70
C ILE A 170 -8.15 26.71 1.93
N PHE A 171 -7.97 27.57 2.93
CA PHE A 171 -7.32 27.23 4.19
C PHE A 171 -8.06 26.09 4.89
N VAL A 172 -9.37 26.22 5.08
CA VAL A 172 -10.18 25.21 5.79
C VAL A 172 -10.07 23.85 5.07
N ILE A 173 -10.36 23.79 3.78
CA ILE A 173 -10.35 22.54 3.02
C ILE A 173 -8.94 21.92 2.95
N SER A 174 -7.91 22.70 2.66
CA SER A 174 -6.53 22.18 2.61
C SER A 174 -6.06 21.68 3.98
N SER A 175 -6.44 22.36 5.07
CA SER A 175 -6.09 21.93 6.43
C SER A 175 -6.76 20.60 6.79
N SER A 176 -8.05 20.43 6.49
CA SER A 176 -8.76 19.16 6.67
C SER A 176 -8.12 18.02 5.87
N ILE A 177 -7.76 18.25 4.60
CA ILE A 177 -7.07 17.24 3.79
C ILE A 177 -5.71 16.89 4.39
N THR A 178 -4.92 17.89 4.79
CA THR A 178 -3.59 17.70 5.38
C THR A 178 -3.67 16.85 6.65
N ILE A 179 -4.60 17.16 7.55
CA ILE A 179 -4.80 16.40 8.79
C ILE A 179 -5.26 14.97 8.48
N PHE A 180 -6.27 14.82 7.63
CA PHE A 180 -6.83 13.51 7.30
C PHE A 180 -5.79 12.59 6.63
N VAL A 181 -5.09 13.08 5.61
CA VAL A 181 -4.07 12.32 4.88
C VAL A 181 -2.82 12.11 5.75
N GLY A 182 -2.44 13.10 6.56
CA GLY A 182 -1.30 12.99 7.48
C GLY A 182 -1.52 11.99 8.62
N ALA A 183 -2.76 11.82 9.08
CA ALA A 183 -3.10 10.82 10.09
C ALA A 183 -3.11 9.38 9.54
N PHE A 184 -3.32 9.20 8.23
CA PHE A 184 -3.44 7.88 7.61
C PHE A 184 -2.21 6.99 7.83
N PRO A 185 -0.95 7.43 7.60
CA PRO A 185 0.24 6.65 7.93
C PRO A 185 0.33 6.16 9.36
N ILE A 186 -0.13 6.98 10.31
CA ILE A 186 -0.02 6.73 11.75
C ILE A 186 -1.02 5.64 12.15
N ILE A 187 -2.30 5.83 11.81
CA ILE A 187 -3.39 4.90 12.16
C ILE A 187 -3.10 3.49 11.61
N PHE A 188 -2.66 3.42 10.36
CA PHE A 188 -2.35 2.15 9.70
C PHE A 188 -0.91 1.69 9.89
N GLN A 189 -0.16 2.31 10.81
CA GLN A 189 1.25 2.01 11.10
C GLN A 189 2.07 1.69 9.83
N GLN A 190 1.92 2.49 8.78
CA GLN A 190 2.39 2.14 7.43
C GLN A 190 3.91 1.90 7.43
N GLU A 191 4.68 2.67 8.20
CA GLU A 191 6.13 2.51 8.35
C GLU A 191 6.52 1.17 9.02
N ASN A 192 5.84 0.79 10.10
CA ASN A 192 6.03 -0.50 10.75
C ASN A 192 5.68 -1.63 9.79
N ASN A 193 4.59 -1.48 9.02
CA ASN A 193 4.16 -2.45 8.03
C ASN A 193 5.21 -2.61 6.92
N VAL A 194 5.74 -1.53 6.35
CA VAL A 194 6.82 -1.59 5.36
C VAL A 194 8.04 -2.33 5.93
N THR A 195 8.48 -1.94 7.12
CA THR A 195 9.70 -2.44 7.76
C THR A 195 9.57 -3.92 8.13
N ASN A 196 8.48 -4.32 8.76
CA ASN A 196 8.24 -5.69 9.19
C ASN A 196 8.10 -6.64 7.98
N ASN A 197 7.36 -6.23 6.94
CA ASN A 197 7.21 -7.04 5.74
C ASN A 197 8.52 -7.13 4.95
N ALA A 198 9.30 -6.05 4.87
CA ALA A 198 10.63 -6.07 4.25
C ALA A 198 11.59 -6.99 5.01
N ARG A 199 11.58 -6.95 6.34
CA ARG A 199 12.37 -7.86 7.19
C ARG A 199 11.98 -9.32 6.96
N LEU A 200 10.68 -9.65 6.97
CA LEU A 200 10.21 -11.02 6.71
C LEU A 200 10.62 -11.51 5.32
N TYR A 201 10.50 -10.67 4.29
CA TYR A 201 11.00 -10.97 2.96
C TYR A 201 12.50 -11.34 2.97
N MET A 202 13.33 -10.52 3.61
CA MET A 202 14.76 -10.81 3.74
C MET A 202 15.04 -12.09 4.54
N SER A 203 14.28 -12.35 5.61
CA SER A 203 14.42 -13.59 6.38
C SER A 203 14.06 -14.84 5.58
N TYR A 204 13.08 -14.78 4.68
CA TYR A 204 12.77 -15.90 3.79
C TYR A 204 13.86 -16.10 2.72
N LEU A 205 14.45 -15.03 2.20
CA LEU A 205 15.60 -15.15 1.28
C LEU A 205 16.82 -15.76 1.96
N ASP A 206 17.11 -15.34 3.19
CA ASP A 206 18.20 -15.91 4.00
C ASP A 206 17.95 -17.39 4.28
N LEU A 207 16.72 -17.77 4.67
CA LEU A 207 16.33 -19.16 4.85
C LEU A 207 16.51 -19.98 3.56
N GLU A 208 16.09 -19.46 2.42
CA GLU A 208 16.28 -20.12 1.13
C GLU A 208 17.77 -20.35 0.82
N ASN A 209 18.60 -19.33 1.00
CA ASN A 209 20.05 -19.41 0.76
C ASN A 209 20.72 -20.41 1.71
N GLN A 210 20.30 -20.45 2.98
CA GLN A 210 20.77 -21.44 3.94
C GLN A 210 20.43 -22.86 3.52
N ILE A 211 19.19 -23.11 3.08
CA ILE A 211 18.77 -24.42 2.57
C ILE A 211 19.58 -24.80 1.33
N LEU A 212 19.73 -23.90 0.35
CA LEU A 212 20.49 -24.17 -0.87
C LEU A 212 21.97 -24.43 -0.57
N THR A 213 22.56 -23.70 0.38
CA THR A 213 23.95 -23.92 0.83
C THR A 213 24.10 -25.25 1.55
N ALA A 214 23.15 -25.60 2.43
CA ALA A 214 23.12 -26.88 3.12
C ALA A 214 22.96 -28.06 2.14
N LEU A 215 22.12 -27.92 1.12
CA LEU A 215 21.94 -28.92 0.06
C LEU A 215 23.20 -29.10 -0.80
N ALA A 216 23.89 -28.01 -1.12
CA ALA A 216 25.11 -28.06 -1.94
C ALA A 216 26.33 -28.61 -1.18
N THR A 217 26.46 -28.26 0.10
CA THR A 217 27.64 -28.63 0.93
C THR A 217 27.43 -29.87 1.79
N GLN A 218 26.17 -30.31 1.97
CA GLN A 218 25.75 -31.32 2.95
C GLN A 218 26.16 -30.97 4.38
N LYS A 219 26.35 -29.69 4.68
CA LYS A 219 26.81 -29.19 5.98
C LYS A 219 25.86 -28.14 6.55
N ASN A 220 25.78 -28.08 7.89
CA ASN A 220 25.12 -26.97 8.59
C ASN A 220 26.04 -25.74 8.69
N ASP A 221 25.53 -24.66 9.30
CA ASP A 221 26.27 -23.42 9.55
C ASP A 221 27.53 -23.62 10.42
N GLN A 222 27.63 -24.74 11.13
CA GLN A 222 28.79 -25.13 11.95
C GLN A 222 29.78 -26.02 11.19
N GLY A 223 29.53 -26.29 9.90
CA GLY A 223 30.35 -27.16 9.06
C GLY A 223 30.20 -28.66 9.32
N GLN A 224 29.25 -29.07 10.17
CA GLN A 224 28.98 -30.48 10.47
C GLN A 224 28.12 -31.09 9.36
N LEU A 225 28.40 -32.35 9.02
CA LEU A 225 27.59 -33.08 8.04
C LEU A 225 26.17 -33.28 8.56
N ILE A 226 25.19 -32.98 7.71
CA ILE A 226 23.76 -33.13 8.03
C ILE A 226 23.05 -33.97 6.97
N ASP A 227 22.00 -34.66 7.40
CA ASP A 227 21.11 -35.38 6.50
C ASP A 227 19.94 -34.49 6.03
N LEU A 228 19.25 -34.96 4.99
CA LEU A 228 18.13 -34.23 4.39
C LEU A 228 16.99 -34.02 5.41
N ARG A 229 16.77 -34.98 6.31
CA ARG A 229 15.76 -34.90 7.36
C ARG A 229 16.03 -33.76 8.34
N THR A 230 17.27 -33.56 8.75
CA THR A 230 17.65 -32.44 9.62
C THR A 230 17.41 -31.09 8.93
N ILE A 231 17.70 -30.99 7.62
CA ILE A 231 17.37 -29.81 6.82
C ILE A 231 15.84 -29.58 6.80
N MET A 232 15.04 -30.62 6.57
CA MET A 232 13.58 -30.51 6.54
C MET A 232 13.00 -30.01 7.86
N VAL A 233 13.43 -30.59 8.99
CA VAL A 233 12.94 -30.24 10.32
C VAL A 233 13.33 -28.81 10.70
N SER A 234 14.59 -28.43 10.47
CA SER A 234 15.06 -27.07 10.72
C SER A 234 14.36 -26.05 9.83
N THR A 235 14.05 -26.41 8.59
CA THR A 235 13.25 -25.58 7.67
C THR A 235 11.83 -25.39 8.18
N ASP A 236 11.14 -26.46 8.58
CA ASP A 236 9.78 -26.38 9.12
C ASP A 236 9.75 -25.52 10.40
N GLN A 237 10.75 -25.67 11.28
CA GLN A 237 10.88 -24.85 12.48
C GLN A 237 11.06 -23.36 12.14
N LYS A 238 12.03 -23.00 11.29
CA LYS A 238 12.25 -21.61 10.88
C LYS A 238 11.04 -21.03 10.14
N MET A 239 10.37 -21.81 9.29
CA MET A 239 9.15 -21.37 8.63
C MET A 239 8.00 -21.11 9.61
N ALA A 240 7.91 -21.89 10.69
CA ALA A 240 6.95 -21.67 11.77
C ALA A 240 7.28 -20.41 12.58
N GLU A 241 8.55 -20.19 12.91
CA GLU A 241 9.04 -18.97 13.58
C GLU A 241 8.78 -17.70 12.75
N LEU A 242 8.92 -17.79 11.43
CA LEU A 242 8.64 -16.67 10.51
C LEU A 242 7.16 -16.49 10.17
N ASN A 243 6.28 -17.40 10.60
CA ASN A 243 4.83 -17.34 10.32
C ASN A 243 4.08 -16.42 11.29
N VAL A 244 4.65 -15.25 11.58
CA VAL A 244 4.02 -14.21 12.39
C VAL A 244 3.33 -13.23 11.44
N GLU A 245 2.03 -13.02 11.62
CA GLU A 245 1.29 -12.00 10.87
C GLU A 245 1.86 -10.61 11.18
N SER A 246 2.18 -9.85 10.13
CA SER A 246 2.89 -8.56 10.25
C SER A 246 2.03 -7.35 9.87
N ILE A 247 0.70 -7.47 9.87
CA ILE A 247 -0.18 -6.33 9.64
C ILE A 247 -0.41 -5.61 10.98
N GLY A 248 0.40 -4.58 11.22
CA GLY A 248 0.20 -3.64 12.31
C GLY A 248 -1.00 -2.74 12.03
N PHE A 249 -1.87 -2.63 13.02
CA PHE A 249 -2.98 -1.69 13.08
C PHE A 249 -3.05 -1.17 14.50
N ASP A 250 -3.07 0.16 14.68
CA ASP A 250 -3.22 0.75 16.00
C ASP A 250 -4.71 1.09 16.23
N PRO A 251 -5.46 0.27 17.00
CA PRO A 251 -6.86 0.59 17.30
C PRO A 251 -6.98 1.81 18.20
N ASP A 252 -5.95 2.13 19.00
CA ASP A 252 -5.96 3.25 19.93
C ASP A 252 -5.67 4.58 19.24
N ALA A 253 -5.04 4.54 18.05
CA ALA A 253 -4.88 5.71 17.19
C ALA A 253 -6.19 6.19 16.54
N ILE A 254 -7.27 5.40 16.61
CA ILE A 254 -8.60 5.81 16.15
C ILE A 254 -9.30 6.51 17.32
N PRO A 255 -9.58 7.82 17.21
CA PRO A 255 -10.33 8.52 18.24
C PRO A 255 -11.70 7.85 18.40
N ARG A 256 -12.05 7.43 19.60
CA ARG A 256 -13.41 6.97 19.88
C ARG A 256 -14.32 8.18 19.77
N SER A 257 -15.46 8.02 19.09
CA SER A 257 -16.43 9.11 18.95
C SER A 257 -16.81 9.71 20.30
N ALA A 258 -16.93 8.88 21.34
CA ALA A 258 -17.20 9.30 22.71
C ALA A 258 -16.14 10.28 23.28
N ASP A 259 -14.86 10.03 23.01
CA ASP A 259 -13.75 10.83 23.57
C ASP A 259 -13.70 12.22 22.91
N ILE A 260 -14.05 12.32 21.63
CA ILE A 260 -14.15 13.61 20.92
C ILE A 260 -15.22 14.50 21.56
N PHE A 261 -16.40 13.95 21.85
CA PHE A 261 -17.48 14.73 22.47
C PHE A 261 -17.16 15.12 23.91
N GLN A 262 -16.53 14.23 24.69
CA GLN A 262 -16.10 14.56 26.05
C GLN A 262 -15.03 15.66 26.10
N GLN A 263 -14.08 15.68 25.15
CA GLN A 263 -13.11 16.77 25.05
C GLN A 263 -13.76 18.12 24.68
N LEU A 264 -14.83 18.10 23.88
CA LEU A 264 -15.59 19.30 23.55
C LEU A 264 -16.45 19.80 24.73
N GLU A 265 -16.99 18.89 25.53
CA GLU A 265 -17.79 19.21 26.72
C GLU A 265 -16.94 19.69 27.91
N SER A 266 -15.72 19.16 28.07
CA SER A 266 -14.80 19.53 29.15
C SER A 266 -13.95 20.78 28.88
N GLY A 267 -14.03 21.33 27.66
CA GLY A 267 -13.31 22.53 27.23
C GLY A 267 -14.07 23.86 27.41
N GLN A 268 -15.19 23.87 28.14
CA GLN A 268 -15.91 25.08 28.60
C GLN A 268 -15.55 25.41 30.05
#